data_AF-A0AA35I8L5-F1
#
_entry.id   AF-A0AA35I8L5-F1
#
_cell.length_a   1.000
_cell.length_b   1.000
_cell.length_c   1.000
_cell.angle_alpha   90.00
_cell.angle_beta   90.00
_cell.angle_gamma   90.00
#
_symmetry.space_group_name_H-M   'P 1'
#
loop_
_entity.id
_entity.type
_entity.pdbx_description
1 polymer ?
#
loop_
_entity_poly.entity_id
_entity_poly.type
_entity_poly.pdbx_seq_one_letter_code
_entity_poly.pdbx_strand_id
1 'polypeptide(L)'
;MSRIETDSLGPVEVPDGAYWGAQTQRSLINFAIGKERMPLAVLHALALIKKAAARVNDRNGDLPADIARLIEQAADEVLDGQHDEQFPLVVWQTGSGTQSNMNVNEVIAGRANELAGKGRGGKAPVHPNDHVNRSQSSNDCFPTAMHIAAAQAVHEQLLPAIAELSSGLAELSARHHKLVKTGRTHMMDATPITFGQEVSAFVAQLDYAQRAIRATLPAVCELAQGGTAVGTGLNAPHGFAEAIAAELAAESGLPFVTAPNKFAALAGHEPLTSLAGALKTLAVALMKIANDLRLLGSGPRAGLAEVRLPANEPGELDHAGQGQPDPVRGAVDAGLPGTGQRCSHRFCCQPGAFAAERVQAGDHPQPVAVDRTAGRWLPQLPAALCGGHRARCRADGRAPGAGLDAGDGVEPAYWL
;
A
#
# COMPACT_ATOMS: atom_id res chain seq x y z
N MET A 1 23.48 -5.19 27.85
CA MET A 1 23.62 -4.02 28.73
C MET A 1 22.48 -3.06 28.42
N SER A 2 22.04 -2.29 29.41
CA SER A 2 20.88 -1.39 29.33
C SER A 2 21.19 -0.07 30.04
N ARG A 3 20.52 1.00 29.60
CA ARG A 3 20.52 2.33 30.21
C ARG A 3 19.17 2.62 30.86
N ILE A 4 19.17 3.53 31.83
CA ILE A 4 17.95 4.02 32.45
C ILE A 4 17.48 5.28 31.73
N GLU A 5 16.27 5.22 31.17
CA GLU A 5 15.54 6.38 30.66
C GLU A 5 14.38 6.72 31.60
N THR A 6 13.88 7.95 31.54
CA THR A 6 12.78 8.41 32.41
C THR A 6 11.67 9.08 31.63
N ASP A 7 10.44 8.92 32.10
CA ASP A 7 9.28 9.72 31.71
C ASP A 7 8.46 10.08 32.97
N SER A 8 7.24 10.61 32.79
CA SER A 8 6.37 10.97 33.92
C SER A 8 5.92 9.78 34.78
N LEU A 9 6.05 8.55 34.29
CA LEU A 9 5.73 7.32 35.01
C LEU A 9 6.95 6.72 35.75
N GLY A 10 8.11 7.37 35.67
CA GLY A 10 9.34 6.99 36.38
C GLY A 10 10.42 6.41 35.47
N PRO A 11 11.39 5.64 36.02
CA PRO A 11 12.46 5.03 35.25
C PRO A 11 12.01 3.78 34.48
N VAL A 12 12.71 3.43 33.40
CA VAL A 12 12.59 2.17 32.65
C VAL A 12 13.94 1.80 32.01
N GLU A 13 14.23 0.51 31.95
CA GLU A 13 15.45 -0.02 31.32
C GLU A 13 15.30 -0.11 29.80
N VAL A 14 16.22 0.52 29.07
CA VAL A 14 16.27 0.55 27.60
C VAL A 14 17.58 -0.08 27.12
N PRO A 15 17.58 -0.94 26.07
CA PRO A 15 18.83 -1.51 25.53
C PRO A 15 19.82 -0.44 25.08
N ASP A 16 21.12 -0.61 25.36
CA ASP A 16 22.14 0.40 25.02
C ASP A 16 22.28 0.67 23.52
N GLY A 17 22.01 -0.35 22.69
CA GLY A 17 22.03 -0.22 21.23
C GLY A 17 20.85 0.56 20.65
N ALA A 18 19.80 0.81 21.43
CA ALA A 18 18.60 1.49 20.97
C ALA A 18 18.73 3.02 21.03
N TYR A 19 18.25 3.73 20.02
CA TYR A 19 18.09 5.19 20.09
C TYR A 19 16.78 5.62 20.75
N TRP A 20 15.75 4.76 20.75
CA TRP A 20 14.46 5.08 21.37
C TRP A 20 14.56 5.23 22.89
N GLY A 21 13.55 5.84 23.52
CA GLY A 21 13.57 6.21 24.93
C GLY A 21 12.53 5.48 25.77
N ALA A 22 12.16 6.11 26.89
CA ALA A 22 11.29 5.52 27.89
C ALA A 22 9.88 5.20 27.36
N GLN A 23 9.30 6.07 26.53
CA GLN A 23 7.91 5.88 26.09
C GLN A 23 7.80 4.73 25.08
N THR A 24 8.76 4.62 24.16
CA THR A 24 8.84 3.49 23.23
C THR A 24 9.04 2.19 23.98
N GLN A 25 9.95 2.17 24.97
CA GLN A 25 10.22 0.98 25.76
C GLN A 25 9.00 0.52 26.56
N ARG A 26 8.26 1.44 27.19
CA ARG A 26 6.99 1.10 27.84
C ARG A 26 5.95 0.60 26.86
N SER A 27 5.87 1.19 25.67
CA SER A 27 4.94 0.73 24.65
C SER A 27 5.23 -0.70 24.22
N LEU A 28 6.51 -1.08 24.06
CA LEU A 28 6.89 -2.46 23.75
C LEU A 28 6.41 -3.44 24.81
N ILE A 29 6.52 -3.08 26.08
CA ILE A 29 6.11 -3.92 27.20
C ILE A 29 4.57 -4.04 27.25
N ASN A 30 3.86 -2.93 27.04
CA ASN A 30 2.40 -2.87 27.25
C ASN A 30 1.59 -3.35 26.04
N PHE A 31 2.14 -3.25 24.82
CA PHE A 31 1.46 -3.61 23.58
C PHE A 31 2.15 -4.81 22.90
N ALA A 32 2.26 -5.91 23.64
CA ALA A 32 2.80 -7.18 23.13
C ALA A 32 1.75 -8.00 22.34
N ILE A 33 1.11 -7.37 21.35
CA ILE A 33 0.02 -7.95 20.56
C ILE A 33 0.47 -8.09 19.11
N GLY A 34 0.36 -9.30 18.55
CA GLY A 34 0.74 -9.57 17.15
C GLY A 34 2.24 -9.45 16.89
N LYS A 35 2.62 -9.50 15.60
CA LYS A 35 4.01 -9.32 15.13
C LYS A 35 4.12 -8.26 14.04
N GLU A 36 3.00 -7.71 13.61
CA GLU A 36 2.89 -6.74 12.55
C GLU A 36 3.43 -5.40 13.06
N ARG A 37 4.64 -5.03 12.61
CA ARG A 37 5.24 -3.73 12.91
C ARG A 37 4.60 -2.61 12.12
N MET A 38 4.70 -1.40 12.64
CA MET A 38 4.30 -0.20 11.90
C MET A 38 5.03 -0.18 10.53
N PRO A 39 4.33 0.06 9.41
CA PRO A 39 4.98 0.13 8.10
C PRO A 39 6.05 1.23 8.05
N LEU A 40 7.22 0.91 7.50
CA LEU A 40 8.33 1.87 7.38
C LEU A 40 7.93 3.16 6.66
N ALA A 41 7.07 3.07 5.64
CA ALA A 41 6.55 4.26 4.95
C ALA A 41 5.86 5.26 5.90
N VAL A 42 5.16 4.79 6.94
CA VAL A 42 4.54 5.68 7.95
C VAL A 42 5.60 6.29 8.86
N LEU A 43 6.63 5.51 9.22
CA LEU A 43 7.73 5.96 10.09
C LEU A 43 8.63 6.98 9.38
N HIS A 44 8.94 6.75 8.10
CA HIS A 44 9.64 7.70 7.24
C HIS A 44 8.80 8.95 7.01
N ALA A 45 7.49 8.84 6.80
CA ALA A 45 6.60 10.00 6.72
C ALA A 45 6.58 10.81 8.03
N LEU A 46 6.57 10.15 9.19
CA LEU A 46 6.72 10.83 10.48
C LEU A 46 8.07 11.55 10.60
N ALA A 47 9.18 10.91 10.17
CA ALA A 47 10.50 11.53 10.17
C ALA A 47 10.57 12.75 9.25
N LEU A 48 9.96 12.68 8.06
CA LEU A 48 9.83 13.80 7.13
C LEU A 48 9.06 14.97 7.76
N ILE A 49 7.98 14.68 8.50
CA ILE A 49 7.25 15.70 9.27
C ILE A 49 8.15 16.34 10.33
N LYS A 50 8.97 15.57 11.06
CA LYS A 50 9.88 16.11 12.07
C LYS A 50 10.95 17.00 11.46
N LYS A 51 11.52 16.60 10.32
CA LYS A 51 12.46 17.41 9.54
C LYS A 51 11.83 18.74 9.11
N ALA A 52 10.66 18.69 8.48
CA ALA A 52 9.94 19.87 8.02
C ALA A 52 9.56 20.81 9.19
N ALA A 53 9.08 20.25 10.30
CA ALA A 53 8.74 21.01 11.50
C ALA A 53 9.96 21.69 12.14
N ALA A 54 11.11 21.02 12.18
CA ALA A 54 12.34 21.61 12.70
C ALA A 54 12.79 22.83 11.87
N ARG A 55 12.76 22.71 10.53
CA ARG A 55 13.09 23.82 9.62
C ARG A 55 12.11 24.99 9.74
N VAL A 56 10.81 24.72 9.83
CA VAL A 56 9.80 25.78 10.01
C VAL A 56 9.99 26.48 11.36
N ASN A 57 10.17 25.73 12.44
CA ASN A 57 10.39 26.32 13.77
C ASN A 57 11.70 27.10 13.85
N ASP A 58 12.76 26.67 13.17
CA ASP A 58 14.02 27.43 13.07
C ASP A 58 13.80 28.78 12.35
N ARG A 59 13.15 28.76 11.18
CA ARG A 59 12.83 29.99 10.43
C ARG A 59 11.97 30.96 11.22
N ASN A 60 11.10 30.46 12.10
CA ASN A 60 10.25 31.29 12.96
C ASN A 60 10.98 31.78 14.23
N GLY A 61 12.19 31.30 14.51
CA GLY A 61 12.93 31.58 15.75
C GLY A 61 12.42 30.82 16.97
N ASP A 62 11.54 29.84 16.78
CA ASP A 62 10.98 28.99 17.83
C ASP A 62 11.92 27.84 18.23
N LEU A 63 12.87 27.48 17.38
CA LEU A 63 13.85 26.43 17.63
C LEU A 63 15.27 26.97 17.34
N PRO A 64 16.26 26.75 18.24
CA PRO A 64 17.64 27.16 17.96
C PRO A 64 18.21 26.46 16.72
N ALA A 65 18.93 27.21 15.88
CA ALA A 65 19.45 26.73 14.59
C ALA A 65 20.46 25.57 14.70
N ASP A 66 21.18 25.45 15.82
CA ASP A 66 22.05 24.30 16.09
C ASP A 66 21.24 23.03 16.41
N ILE A 67 20.17 23.15 17.20
CA ILE A 67 19.24 22.06 17.50
C ILE A 67 18.49 21.62 16.24
N ALA A 68 18.00 22.58 15.44
CA ALA A 68 17.30 22.31 14.20
C ALA A 68 18.16 21.51 13.21
N ARG A 69 19.44 21.90 13.04
CA ARG A 69 20.40 21.18 12.18
C ARG A 69 20.67 19.75 12.64
N LEU A 70 20.80 19.51 13.95
CA LEU A 70 20.98 18.16 14.48
C LEU A 70 19.75 17.28 14.24
N ILE A 71 18.55 17.84 14.38
CA ILE A 71 17.29 17.14 14.10
C ILE A 71 17.18 16.81 12.61
N GLU A 72 17.48 17.77 11.74
CA GLU A 72 17.46 17.58 10.29
C GLU A 72 18.42 16.47 9.87
N GLN A 73 19.68 16.51 10.33
CA GLN A 73 20.67 15.47 10.01
C GLN A 73 20.23 14.09 10.50
N ALA A 74 19.70 13.99 11.73
CA ALA A 74 19.21 12.72 12.26
C ALA A 74 17.97 12.21 11.51
N ALA A 75 17.08 13.11 11.08
CA ALA A 75 15.90 12.76 10.29
C ALA A 75 16.29 12.30 8.88
N ASP A 76 17.30 12.92 8.25
CA ASP A 76 17.82 12.47 6.96
C ASP A 76 18.39 11.05 7.03
N GLU A 77 19.16 10.71 8.07
CA GLU A 77 19.64 9.33 8.26
C GLU A 77 18.48 8.32 8.43
N VAL A 78 17.38 8.71 9.07
CA VAL A 78 16.17 7.88 9.18
C VAL A 78 15.48 7.71 7.81
N LEU A 79 15.36 8.80 7.04
CA LEU A 79 14.77 8.79 5.69
C LEU A 79 15.60 7.96 4.71
N ASP A 80 16.93 7.93 4.88
CA ASP A 80 17.85 7.08 4.13
C ASP A 80 17.81 5.59 4.55
N GLY A 81 16.96 5.23 5.52
CA GLY A 81 16.77 3.85 5.99
C GLY A 81 17.89 3.33 6.90
N GLN A 82 18.80 4.19 7.38
CA GLN A 82 19.96 3.76 8.19
C GLN A 82 19.55 3.25 9.58
N HIS A 83 18.36 3.60 10.04
CA HIS A 83 17.87 3.34 11.40
C HIS A 83 16.54 2.59 11.44
N ASP A 84 16.14 1.89 10.38
CA ASP A 84 14.84 1.21 10.28
C ASP A 84 14.58 0.19 11.41
N GLU A 85 15.64 -0.40 11.95
CA GLU A 85 15.55 -1.35 13.08
C GLU A 85 15.15 -0.68 14.41
N GLN A 86 15.19 0.65 14.48
CA GLN A 86 14.94 1.45 15.69
C GLN A 86 13.45 1.76 15.92
N PHE A 87 12.58 1.17 15.09
CA PHE A 87 11.14 1.32 15.18
C PHE A 87 10.45 -0.02 15.46
N PRO A 88 10.55 -0.54 16.70
CA PRO A 88 10.14 -1.90 17.02
C PRO A 88 8.63 -2.04 17.27
N LEU A 89 7.87 -0.94 17.32
CA LEU A 89 6.47 -0.93 17.74
C LEU A 89 5.56 -1.65 16.75
N VAL A 90 4.59 -2.38 17.30
CA VAL A 90 3.53 -3.07 16.55
C VAL A 90 2.42 -2.11 16.13
N VAL A 91 1.67 -2.48 15.09
CA VAL A 91 0.48 -1.74 14.62
C VAL A 91 -0.57 -1.65 15.73
N TRP A 92 -0.70 -2.69 16.54
CA TRP A 92 -1.67 -2.82 17.63
C TRP A 92 -1.28 -2.01 18.87
N GLN A 93 -1.29 -0.68 18.74
CA GLN A 93 -0.94 0.28 19.78
C GLN A 93 -2.10 1.24 20.10
N THR A 94 -1.85 2.42 20.68
CA THR A 94 -2.92 3.41 20.85
C THR A 94 -3.52 3.81 19.50
N GLY A 95 -4.80 4.17 19.53
CA GLY A 95 -5.51 4.59 18.35
C GLY A 95 -4.86 5.80 17.66
N SER A 96 -4.47 6.82 18.43
CA SER A 96 -3.91 8.05 17.85
C SER A 96 -2.48 7.91 17.32
N GLY A 97 -1.88 6.71 17.33
CA GLY A 97 -0.49 6.50 16.90
C GLY A 97 0.55 7.23 17.76
N THR A 98 0.17 7.66 18.97
CA THR A 98 1.04 8.45 19.86
C THR A 98 2.35 7.73 20.17
N GLN A 99 2.36 6.41 20.34
CA GLN A 99 3.62 5.71 20.63
C GLN A 99 4.56 5.69 19.42
N SER A 100 4.05 5.56 18.19
CA SER A 100 4.88 5.68 16.97
C SER A 100 5.39 7.10 16.76
N ASN A 101 4.56 8.12 17.01
CA ASN A 101 5.01 9.51 16.99
C ASN A 101 6.15 9.74 18.00
N MET A 102 5.99 9.23 19.23
CA MET A 102 7.03 9.31 20.26
C MET A 102 8.26 8.48 19.93
N ASN A 103 8.11 7.33 19.29
CA ASN A 103 9.23 6.50 18.87
C ASN A 103 10.10 7.25 17.86
N VAL A 104 9.51 7.91 16.88
CA VAL A 104 10.26 8.77 15.94
C VAL A 104 10.90 9.95 16.66
N ASN A 105 10.18 10.61 17.57
CA ASN A 105 10.75 11.70 18.36
C ASN A 105 11.97 11.27 19.19
N GLU A 106 11.87 10.13 19.87
CA GLU A 106 12.93 9.60 20.73
C GLU A 106 14.13 9.12 19.91
N VAL A 107 13.91 8.44 18.77
CA VAL A 107 14.99 8.00 17.89
C VAL A 107 15.74 9.19 17.29
N ILE A 108 15.03 10.18 16.76
CA ILE A 108 15.65 11.40 16.21
C ILE A 108 16.40 12.16 17.30
N ALA A 109 15.81 12.36 18.47
CA ALA A 109 16.50 13.02 19.59
C ALA A 109 17.73 12.23 20.05
N GLY A 110 17.60 10.91 20.20
CA GLY A 110 18.68 10.03 20.63
C GLY A 110 19.86 10.01 19.66
N ARG A 111 19.58 10.06 18.35
CA ARG A 111 20.61 10.17 17.31
C ARG A 111 21.21 11.57 17.24
N ALA A 112 20.39 12.61 17.32
CA ALA A 112 20.85 14.00 17.38
C ALA A 112 21.77 14.26 18.58
N ASN A 113 21.49 13.65 19.73
CA ASN A 113 22.33 13.74 20.92
C ASN A 113 23.68 13.04 20.72
N GLU A 114 23.69 11.87 20.08
CA GLU A 114 24.94 11.18 19.73
C GLU A 114 25.79 12.01 18.75
N LEU A 115 25.17 12.63 17.74
CA LEU A 115 25.83 13.56 16.82
C LEU A 115 26.42 14.78 17.54
N ALA A 116 25.78 15.24 18.61
CA ALA A 116 26.27 16.33 19.46
C ALA A 116 27.39 15.89 20.46
N GLY A 117 27.91 14.67 20.31
CA GLY A 117 28.95 14.12 21.19
C GLY A 117 28.44 13.71 22.57
N LYS A 118 27.13 13.53 22.73
CA LYS A 118 26.54 12.89 23.93
C LYS A 118 26.37 11.38 23.68
N GLY A 119 25.85 10.68 24.68
CA GLY A 119 25.51 9.26 24.53
C GLY A 119 24.24 9.05 23.71
N ARG A 120 23.98 7.80 23.33
CA ARG A 120 22.71 7.40 22.68
C ARG A 120 21.52 7.65 23.60
N GLY A 121 20.43 8.17 23.03
CA GLY A 121 19.20 8.46 23.75
C GLY A 121 19.25 9.77 24.52
N GLY A 122 18.61 9.80 25.70
CA GLY A 122 18.54 10.97 26.54
C GLY A 122 17.70 12.12 25.96
N LYS A 123 17.82 13.28 26.60
CA LYS A 123 16.96 14.46 26.35
C LYS A 123 17.72 15.77 26.22
N ALA A 124 19.05 15.70 26.05
CA ALA A 124 19.92 16.86 25.97
C ALA A 124 21.12 16.59 25.04
N PRO A 125 21.47 17.54 24.16
CA PRO A 125 20.84 18.87 23.97
C PRO A 125 19.47 18.84 23.26
N VAL A 126 19.13 17.75 22.56
CA VAL A 126 17.86 17.60 21.85
C VAL A 126 16.85 16.85 22.72
N HIS A 127 15.71 17.47 23.00
CA HIS A 127 14.62 16.90 23.78
C HIS A 127 13.52 16.38 22.83
N PRO A 128 13.01 15.14 23.00
CA PRO A 128 12.03 14.55 22.08
C PRO A 128 10.71 15.33 22.01
N ASN A 129 10.20 15.86 23.12
CA ASN A 129 8.98 16.68 23.11
C ASN A 129 9.27 18.15 22.76
N ASP A 130 10.07 18.82 23.58
CA ASP A 130 10.29 20.28 23.52
C ASP A 130 10.99 20.77 22.24
N HIS A 131 11.77 19.89 21.57
CA HIS A 131 12.48 20.22 20.33
C HIS A 131 11.93 19.44 19.12
N VAL A 132 11.96 18.10 19.14
CA VAL A 132 11.56 17.29 17.96
C VAL A 132 10.05 17.37 17.71
N ASN A 133 9.24 17.38 18.77
CA ASN A 133 7.78 17.49 18.71
C ASN A 133 7.27 18.93 18.94
N ARG A 134 8.12 19.95 18.78
CA ARG A 134 7.72 21.34 18.96
C ARG A 134 6.68 21.74 17.91
N SER A 135 5.63 22.46 18.36
CA SER A 135 4.50 22.92 17.53
C SER A 135 3.60 21.80 16.99
N GLN A 136 3.65 20.61 17.59
CA GLN A 136 3.03 19.39 17.06
C GLN A 136 2.27 18.60 18.13
N SER A 137 1.34 17.76 17.69
CA SER A 137 0.65 16.73 18.46
C SER A 137 0.76 15.38 17.74
N SER A 138 0.64 14.27 18.46
CA SER A 138 0.43 12.98 17.77
C SER A 138 -0.86 12.99 16.94
N ASN A 139 -1.87 13.71 17.41
CA ASN A 139 -3.18 13.77 16.77
C ASN A 139 -3.13 14.42 15.40
N ASP A 140 -2.25 15.40 15.14
CA ASP A 140 -2.08 15.98 13.79
C ASP A 140 -0.89 15.40 13.01
N CYS A 141 0.15 14.90 13.69
CA CYS A 141 1.28 14.23 13.04
C CYS A 141 0.90 12.88 12.42
N PHE A 142 0.17 12.03 13.14
CA PHE A 142 -0.10 10.68 12.66
C PHE A 142 -1.03 10.64 11.45
N PRO A 143 -2.16 11.39 11.41
CA PRO A 143 -2.96 11.52 10.18
C PRO A 143 -2.17 12.12 9.01
N THR A 144 -1.32 13.12 9.28
CA THR A 144 -0.43 13.69 8.26
C THR A 144 0.51 12.62 7.69
N ALA A 145 1.10 11.78 8.54
CA ALA A 145 1.98 10.70 8.10
C ALA A 145 1.24 9.63 7.29
N MET A 146 0.00 9.29 7.67
CA MET A 146 -0.86 8.37 6.91
C MET A 146 -1.11 8.90 5.48
N HIS A 147 -1.43 10.19 5.36
CA HIS A 147 -1.68 10.84 4.08
C HIS A 147 -0.43 10.93 3.20
N ILE A 148 0.72 11.30 3.79
CA ILE A 148 2.00 11.33 3.08
C ILE A 148 2.36 9.94 2.55
N ALA A 149 2.35 8.93 3.42
CA ALA A 149 2.70 7.57 3.05
C ALA A 149 1.78 7.02 1.94
N ALA A 150 0.48 7.29 2.03
CA ALA A 150 -0.49 6.87 1.02
C ALA A 150 -0.26 7.59 -0.32
N ALA A 151 -0.08 8.91 -0.30
CA ALA A 151 0.15 9.70 -1.52
C ALA A 151 1.44 9.27 -2.24
N GLN A 152 2.54 9.09 -1.50
CA GLN A 152 3.81 8.61 -2.04
C GLN A 152 3.69 7.22 -2.63
N ALA A 153 3.11 6.26 -1.90
CA ALA A 153 2.92 4.89 -2.40
C ALA A 153 2.08 4.85 -3.68
N VAL A 154 1.02 5.68 -3.76
CA VAL A 154 0.21 5.78 -4.98
C VAL A 154 0.99 6.40 -6.14
N HIS A 155 1.71 7.48 -5.89
CA HIS A 155 2.43 8.22 -6.92
C HIS A 155 3.66 7.47 -7.46
N GLU A 156 4.46 6.89 -6.57
CA GLU A 156 5.77 6.32 -6.90
C GLU A 156 5.70 4.85 -7.29
N GLN A 157 4.70 4.10 -6.82
CA GLN A 157 4.63 2.65 -7.03
C GLN A 157 3.38 2.27 -7.83
N LEU A 158 2.19 2.65 -7.36
CA LEU A 158 0.95 2.12 -7.91
C LEU A 158 0.63 2.67 -9.31
N LEU A 159 0.63 4.00 -9.48
CA LEU A 159 0.31 4.61 -10.77
C LEU A 159 1.30 4.21 -11.89
N PRO A 160 2.62 4.14 -11.63
CA PRO A 160 3.58 3.59 -12.59
C PRO A 160 3.29 2.12 -12.95
N ALA A 161 3.01 1.26 -11.96
CA ALA A 161 2.71 -0.15 -12.21
C ALA A 161 1.43 -0.35 -13.05
N ILE A 162 0.39 0.45 -12.82
CA ILE A 162 -0.81 0.44 -13.65
C ILE A 162 -0.49 0.89 -15.08
N ALA A 163 0.31 1.95 -15.24
CA ALA A 163 0.70 2.46 -16.55
C ALA A 163 1.51 1.44 -17.35
N GLU A 164 2.43 0.74 -16.69
CA GLU A 164 3.22 -0.34 -17.30
C GLU A 164 2.32 -1.50 -17.77
N LEU A 165 1.44 -2.01 -16.89
CA LEU A 165 0.49 -3.07 -17.25
C LEU A 165 -0.42 -2.64 -18.41
N SER A 166 -0.99 -1.43 -18.32
CA SER A 166 -1.89 -0.88 -19.33
C SER A 166 -1.20 -0.76 -20.70
N SER A 167 0.05 -0.26 -20.71
CA SER A 167 0.84 -0.14 -21.94
C SER A 167 1.12 -1.50 -22.58
N GLY A 168 1.52 -2.49 -21.77
CA GLY A 168 1.76 -3.84 -22.26
C GLY A 168 0.50 -4.52 -22.82
N LEU A 169 -0.65 -4.33 -22.18
CA LEU A 169 -1.93 -4.82 -22.68
C LEU A 169 -2.37 -4.08 -23.95
N ALA A 170 -2.09 -2.78 -24.06
CA ALA A 170 -2.38 -2.00 -25.27
C ALA A 170 -1.55 -2.49 -26.47
N GLU A 171 -0.27 -2.79 -26.28
CA GLU A 171 0.57 -3.41 -27.31
C GLU A 171 0.05 -4.79 -27.73
N LEU A 172 -0.34 -5.62 -26.76
CA LEU A 172 -0.93 -6.94 -27.02
C LEU A 172 -2.24 -6.81 -27.79
N SER A 173 -3.09 -5.86 -27.40
CA SER A 173 -4.35 -5.54 -28.09
C SER A 173 -4.10 -5.18 -29.55
N ALA A 174 -3.17 -4.25 -29.82
CA ALA A 174 -2.81 -3.82 -31.16
C ALA A 174 -2.26 -4.97 -32.02
N ARG A 175 -1.34 -5.78 -31.46
CA ARG A 175 -0.72 -6.93 -32.14
C ARG A 175 -1.75 -7.96 -32.61
N HIS A 176 -2.85 -8.13 -31.86
CA HIS A 176 -3.86 -9.14 -32.12
C HIS A 176 -5.22 -8.58 -32.55
N HIS A 177 -5.27 -7.33 -33.01
CA HIS A 177 -6.50 -6.67 -33.44
C HIS A 177 -7.25 -7.38 -34.58
N LYS A 178 -6.55 -8.20 -35.38
CA LYS A 178 -7.16 -8.96 -36.49
C LYS A 178 -7.39 -10.45 -36.17
N LEU A 179 -7.04 -10.92 -34.97
CA LEU A 179 -7.18 -12.31 -34.59
C LEU A 179 -8.61 -12.58 -34.12
N VAL A 180 -9.46 -13.12 -34.99
CA VAL A 180 -10.84 -13.50 -34.64
C VAL A 180 -10.85 -14.72 -33.71
N LYS A 181 -11.73 -14.67 -32.71
CA LYS A 181 -12.05 -15.75 -31.76
C LYS A 181 -13.56 -15.74 -31.47
N THR A 182 -14.05 -16.83 -30.88
CA THR A 182 -15.42 -16.92 -30.40
C THR A 182 -15.58 -16.09 -29.13
N GLY A 183 -16.53 -15.15 -29.12
CA GLY A 183 -16.94 -14.48 -27.89
C GLY A 183 -17.72 -15.44 -27.00
N ARG A 184 -17.68 -15.23 -25.67
CA ARG A 184 -18.51 -16.01 -24.73
C ARG A 184 -19.27 -15.12 -23.78
N THR A 185 -20.56 -15.40 -23.64
CA THR A 185 -21.44 -14.80 -22.62
C THR A 185 -22.08 -15.92 -21.84
N HIS A 186 -22.14 -15.81 -20.51
CA HIS A 186 -22.61 -16.90 -19.63
C HIS A 186 -21.82 -18.21 -19.82
N MET A 187 -20.53 -18.13 -20.18
CA MET A 187 -19.68 -19.29 -20.54
C MET A 187 -20.13 -20.09 -21.77
N MET A 188 -21.12 -19.59 -22.52
CA MET A 188 -21.61 -20.19 -23.75
C MET A 188 -21.06 -19.45 -24.98
N ASP A 189 -20.95 -20.16 -26.10
CA ASP A 189 -20.51 -19.57 -27.36
C ASP A 189 -21.46 -18.44 -27.81
N ALA A 190 -20.86 -17.36 -28.29
CA ALA A 190 -21.55 -16.17 -28.77
C ALA A 190 -21.00 -15.73 -30.14
N THR A 191 -21.29 -14.50 -30.55
CA THR A 191 -20.80 -13.95 -31.82
C THR A 191 -19.29 -13.71 -31.79
N PRO A 192 -18.60 -13.75 -32.95
CA PRO A 192 -17.16 -13.55 -33.02
C PRO A 192 -16.72 -12.15 -32.56
N ILE A 193 -15.58 -12.11 -31.88
CA ILE A 193 -14.83 -10.88 -31.56
C ILE A 193 -13.37 -11.08 -31.98
N THR A 194 -12.57 -10.02 -31.95
CA THR A 194 -11.11 -10.15 -32.06
C THR A 194 -10.48 -10.25 -30.67
N PHE A 195 -9.38 -10.98 -30.54
CA PHE A 195 -8.61 -11.02 -29.30
C PHE A 195 -8.12 -9.61 -28.91
N GLY A 196 -7.75 -8.79 -29.90
CA GLY A 196 -7.43 -7.39 -29.63
C GLY A 196 -8.58 -6.59 -29.01
N GLN A 197 -9.84 -6.81 -29.43
CA GLN A 197 -11.01 -6.18 -28.79
C GLN A 197 -11.18 -6.63 -27.33
N GLU A 198 -11.03 -7.93 -27.05
CA GLU A 198 -11.10 -8.46 -25.68
C GLU A 198 -10.03 -7.82 -24.78
N VAL A 199 -8.78 -7.76 -25.23
CA VAL A 199 -7.69 -7.13 -24.49
C VAL A 199 -7.88 -5.61 -24.36
N SER A 200 -8.47 -4.94 -25.36
CA SER A 200 -8.76 -3.50 -25.27
C SER A 200 -9.72 -3.17 -24.14
N ALA A 201 -10.62 -4.10 -23.78
CA ALA A 201 -11.51 -3.94 -22.63
C ALA A 201 -10.73 -3.96 -21.31
N PHE A 202 -9.67 -4.76 -21.19
CA PHE A 202 -8.79 -4.78 -20.02
C PHE A 202 -8.08 -3.43 -19.85
N VAL A 203 -7.54 -2.87 -20.94
CA VAL A 203 -6.92 -1.53 -20.95
C VAL A 203 -7.93 -0.48 -20.45
N ALA A 204 -9.14 -0.49 -21.00
CA ALA A 204 -10.19 0.43 -20.58
C ALA A 204 -10.56 0.27 -19.09
N GLN A 205 -10.62 -0.96 -18.56
CA GLN A 205 -10.87 -1.22 -17.14
C GLN A 205 -9.77 -0.63 -16.24
N LEU A 206 -8.51 -0.72 -16.64
CA LEU A 206 -7.38 -0.10 -15.92
C LEU A 206 -7.45 1.43 -15.99
N ASP A 207 -7.82 2.00 -17.13
CA ASP A 207 -7.98 3.46 -17.28
C ASP A 207 -9.09 4.01 -16.37
N TYR A 208 -10.23 3.30 -16.24
CA TYR A 208 -11.29 3.68 -15.31
C TYR A 208 -10.78 3.66 -13.86
N ALA A 209 -10.06 2.62 -13.46
CA ALA A 209 -9.50 2.51 -12.12
C ALA A 209 -8.44 3.59 -11.83
N GLN A 210 -7.54 3.85 -12.78
CA GLN A 210 -6.54 4.90 -12.67
C GLN A 210 -7.19 6.29 -12.52
N ARG A 211 -8.24 6.60 -13.28
CA ARG A 211 -8.99 7.85 -13.13
C ARG A 211 -9.63 7.97 -11.74
N ALA A 212 -10.23 6.90 -11.24
CA ALA A 212 -10.82 6.88 -9.90
C ALA A 212 -9.77 7.15 -8.82
N ILE A 213 -8.60 6.51 -8.88
CA ILE A 213 -7.50 6.73 -7.93
C ILE A 213 -6.99 8.18 -8.00
N ARG A 214 -6.76 8.71 -9.21
CA ARG A 214 -6.27 10.09 -9.37
C ARG A 214 -7.26 11.12 -8.83
N ALA A 215 -8.56 10.85 -8.93
CA ALA A 215 -9.60 11.75 -8.41
C ALA A 215 -9.60 11.85 -6.88
N THR A 216 -9.06 10.87 -6.15
CA THR A 216 -8.99 10.93 -4.67
C THR A 216 -7.76 11.68 -4.17
N LEU A 217 -6.70 11.79 -4.99
CA LEU A 217 -5.42 12.35 -4.57
C LEU A 217 -5.47 13.80 -4.04
N PRO A 218 -6.28 14.73 -4.60
CA PRO A 218 -6.35 16.09 -4.05
C PRO A 218 -6.71 16.11 -2.57
N ALA A 219 -7.75 15.37 -2.16
CA ALA A 219 -8.17 15.28 -0.77
C ALA A 219 -7.16 14.52 0.11
N VAL A 220 -6.45 13.52 -0.45
CA VAL A 220 -5.36 12.83 0.27
C VAL A 220 -4.17 13.77 0.50
N CYS A 221 -3.95 14.76 -0.37
CA CYS A 221 -2.87 15.73 -0.20
C CYS A 221 -3.20 16.86 0.80
N GLU A 222 -4.40 16.87 1.40
CA GLU A 222 -4.77 17.79 2.47
C GLU A 222 -4.26 17.26 3.83
N LEU A 223 -3.39 18.02 4.48
CA LEU A 223 -2.67 17.58 5.68
C LEU A 223 -3.27 18.15 6.98
N ALA A 224 -3.35 17.32 8.01
CA ALA A 224 -3.87 17.68 9.33
C ALA A 224 -2.92 18.58 10.13
N GLN A 225 -1.65 18.63 9.77
CA GLN A 225 -0.60 19.31 10.52
C GLN A 225 -0.91 20.78 10.81
N GLY A 226 -0.65 21.19 12.06
CA GLY A 226 -1.06 22.49 12.60
C GLY A 226 -2.44 22.48 13.25
N GLY A 227 -3.16 21.35 13.20
CA GLY A 227 -4.38 21.13 13.98
C GLY A 227 -4.12 20.90 15.47
N THR A 228 -2.92 20.44 15.85
CA THR A 228 -2.48 20.14 17.22
C THR A 228 -3.39 19.12 17.92
N ALA A 229 -3.75 19.34 19.19
CA ALA A 229 -4.45 18.34 19.99
C ALA A 229 -5.89 18.06 19.52
N VAL A 230 -6.63 19.10 19.15
CA VAL A 230 -8.10 19.02 18.90
C VAL A 230 -8.57 19.81 17.67
N GLY A 231 -7.65 20.33 16.86
CA GLY A 231 -7.96 21.05 15.61
C GLY A 231 -7.91 22.58 15.71
N THR A 232 -7.73 23.13 16.92
CA THR A 232 -7.69 24.57 17.15
C THR A 232 -6.37 25.25 16.79
N GLY A 233 -5.29 24.47 16.63
CA GLY A 233 -3.94 25.00 16.44
C GLY A 233 -3.28 25.56 17.71
N LEU A 234 -3.80 25.24 18.90
CA LEU A 234 -3.20 25.69 20.15
C LEU A 234 -1.75 25.18 20.30
N ASN A 235 -0.82 26.08 20.62
CA ASN A 235 0.63 25.85 20.68
C ASN A 235 1.33 25.66 19.33
N ALA A 236 0.65 25.88 18.20
CA ALA A 236 1.30 26.08 16.90
C ALA A 236 1.41 27.59 16.59
N PRO A 237 2.58 28.09 16.14
CA PRO A 237 2.73 29.47 15.71
C PRO A 237 1.76 29.82 14.56
N HIS A 238 1.38 31.10 14.45
CA HIS A 238 0.57 31.58 13.33
C HIS A 238 1.29 31.32 12.00
N GLY A 239 0.59 30.72 11.03
CA GLY A 239 1.16 30.36 9.72
C GLY A 239 1.96 29.06 9.70
N PHE A 240 2.10 28.35 10.84
CA PHE A 240 2.83 27.09 10.90
C PHE A 240 2.25 26.02 9.96
N ALA A 241 0.92 25.92 9.89
CA ALA A 241 0.21 24.90 9.12
C ALA A 241 0.45 25.04 7.60
N GLU A 242 0.46 26.27 7.08
CA GLU A 242 0.77 26.58 5.69
C GLU A 242 2.26 26.37 5.40
N ALA A 243 3.13 26.82 6.30
CA ALA A 243 4.57 26.73 6.13
C ALA A 243 5.06 25.28 6.11
N ILE A 244 4.54 24.41 6.99
CA ILE A 244 4.93 22.99 7.02
C ILE A 244 4.36 22.23 5.82
N ALA A 245 3.15 22.53 5.37
CA ALA A 245 2.61 21.93 4.15
C ALA A 245 3.44 22.30 2.92
N ALA A 246 3.87 23.56 2.81
CA ALA A 246 4.76 24.01 1.74
C ALA A 246 6.14 23.34 1.80
N GLU A 247 6.71 23.17 2.99
CA GLU A 247 7.98 22.46 3.19
C GLU A 247 7.86 20.98 2.76
N LEU A 248 6.78 20.30 3.19
CA LEU A 248 6.51 18.91 2.83
C LEU A 248 6.28 18.75 1.32
N ALA A 249 5.59 19.69 0.68
CA ALA A 249 5.40 19.71 -0.76
C ALA A 249 6.74 19.88 -1.51
N ALA A 250 7.61 20.77 -1.02
CA ALA A 250 8.93 21.00 -1.62
C ALA A 250 9.85 19.77 -1.51
N GLU A 251 9.89 19.13 -0.34
CA GLU A 251 10.74 17.95 -0.11
C GLU A 251 10.25 16.70 -0.86
N SER A 252 8.94 16.51 -0.96
CA SER A 252 8.35 15.31 -1.60
C SER A 252 8.09 15.46 -3.10
N GLY A 253 8.00 16.69 -3.61
CA GLY A 253 7.53 16.99 -4.97
C GLY A 253 6.02 16.74 -5.18
N LEU A 254 5.27 16.42 -4.11
CA LEU A 254 3.82 16.19 -4.16
C LEU A 254 3.06 17.48 -3.78
N PRO A 255 1.84 17.69 -4.30
CA PRO A 255 1.08 18.93 -4.10
C PRO A 255 0.39 18.96 -2.72
N PHE A 256 1.14 18.76 -1.64
CA PHE A 256 0.62 18.82 -0.29
C PHE A 256 0.17 20.24 0.08
N VAL A 257 -1.00 20.32 0.71
CA VAL A 257 -1.60 21.56 1.19
C VAL A 257 -2.14 21.37 2.60
N THR A 258 -2.28 22.46 3.36
CA THR A 258 -2.90 22.38 4.68
C THR A 258 -4.40 22.11 4.55
N ALA A 259 -4.96 21.20 5.36
CA ALA A 259 -6.38 20.88 5.29
C ALA A 259 -7.22 22.10 5.69
N PRO A 260 -8.28 22.46 4.94
CA PRO A 260 -9.07 23.67 5.20
C PRO A 260 -9.83 23.58 6.53
N ASN A 261 -10.18 22.37 6.98
CA ASN A 261 -10.83 22.13 8.25
C ASN A 261 -10.05 21.08 9.06
N LYS A 262 -9.34 21.55 10.09
CA LYS A 262 -8.54 20.68 10.97
C LYS A 262 -9.39 19.77 11.84
N PHE A 263 -10.61 20.15 12.21
CA PHE A 263 -11.49 19.29 12.99
C PHE A 263 -11.90 18.05 12.19
N ALA A 264 -12.28 18.23 10.92
CA ALA A 264 -12.60 17.13 10.03
C ALA A 264 -11.38 16.23 9.79
N ALA A 265 -10.21 16.82 9.54
CA ALA A 265 -8.96 16.09 9.31
C ALA A 265 -8.48 15.25 10.51
N LEU A 266 -8.93 15.59 11.73
CA LEU A 266 -8.61 14.86 12.96
C LEU A 266 -9.70 13.87 13.39
N ALA A 267 -10.97 14.22 13.13
CA ALA A 267 -12.12 13.41 13.56
C ALA A 267 -12.49 12.30 12.57
N GLY A 268 -12.05 12.42 11.31
CA GLY A 268 -12.39 11.49 10.24
C GLY A 268 -11.23 11.25 9.27
N HIS A 269 -11.37 10.19 8.48
CA HIS A 269 -10.40 9.76 7.46
C HIS A 269 -11.09 9.48 6.12
N GLU A 270 -12.10 10.27 5.76
CA GLU A 270 -12.86 10.16 4.52
C GLU A 270 -12.00 10.18 3.25
N PRO A 271 -10.92 10.99 3.15
CA PRO A 271 -10.02 10.94 1.99
C PRO A 271 -9.38 9.56 1.79
N LEU A 272 -8.93 8.92 2.89
CA LEU A 272 -8.33 7.59 2.84
C LEU A 272 -9.37 6.49 2.59
N THR A 273 -10.58 6.63 3.16
CA THR A 273 -11.71 5.73 2.85
C THR A 273 -12.09 5.80 1.37
N SER A 274 -12.10 7.00 0.79
CA SER A 274 -12.37 7.21 -0.63
C SER A 274 -11.29 6.60 -1.51
N LEU A 275 -10.01 6.78 -1.15
CA LEU A 275 -8.88 6.12 -1.82
C LEU A 275 -9.02 4.59 -1.74
N ALA A 276 -9.34 4.03 -0.58
CA ALA A 276 -9.57 2.58 -0.43
C ALA A 276 -10.70 2.07 -1.34
N GLY A 277 -11.77 2.85 -1.51
CA GLY A 277 -12.84 2.58 -2.49
C GLY A 277 -12.32 2.52 -3.93
N ALA A 278 -11.48 3.47 -4.34
CA ALA A 278 -10.87 3.49 -5.67
C ALA A 278 -9.90 2.30 -5.88
N LEU A 279 -9.13 1.94 -4.85
CA LEU A 279 -8.27 0.74 -4.87
C LEU A 279 -9.09 -0.54 -5.01
N LYS A 280 -10.28 -0.61 -4.40
CA LYS A 280 -11.21 -1.73 -4.58
C LYS A 280 -11.70 -1.84 -6.03
N THR A 281 -11.98 -0.72 -6.70
CA THR A 281 -12.30 -0.71 -8.13
C THR A 281 -11.18 -1.33 -8.96
N LEU A 282 -9.92 -0.96 -8.68
CA LEU A 282 -8.76 -1.56 -9.34
C LEU A 282 -8.67 -3.07 -9.06
N ALA A 283 -8.83 -3.50 -7.81
CA ALA A 283 -8.77 -4.92 -7.43
C ALA A 283 -9.81 -5.76 -8.18
N VAL A 284 -11.05 -5.25 -8.32
CA VAL A 284 -12.10 -5.92 -9.10
C VAL A 284 -11.75 -6.02 -10.59
N ALA A 285 -11.16 -4.96 -11.16
CA ALA A 285 -10.68 -5.00 -12.55
C ALA A 285 -9.57 -6.03 -12.75
N LEU A 286 -8.55 -6.03 -11.87
CA LEU A 286 -7.44 -6.99 -11.91
C LEU A 286 -7.93 -8.43 -11.75
N MET A 287 -8.88 -8.67 -10.83
CA MET A 287 -9.52 -9.97 -10.64
C MET A 287 -10.16 -10.49 -11.93
N LYS A 288 -10.89 -9.63 -12.64
CA LYS A 288 -11.54 -9.98 -13.91
C LYS A 288 -10.48 -10.33 -14.96
N ILE A 289 -9.48 -9.47 -15.13
CA ILE A 289 -8.38 -9.67 -16.10
C ILE A 289 -7.66 -11.00 -15.82
N ALA A 290 -7.29 -11.25 -14.57
CA ALA A 290 -6.59 -12.46 -14.18
C ALA A 290 -7.45 -13.72 -14.40
N ASN A 291 -8.74 -13.68 -14.06
CA ASN A 291 -9.64 -14.80 -14.29
C ASN A 291 -9.82 -15.12 -15.77
N ASP A 292 -9.98 -14.09 -16.61
CA ASP A 292 -10.09 -14.28 -18.06
C ASP A 292 -8.80 -14.91 -18.61
N LEU A 293 -7.63 -14.37 -18.27
CA LEU A 293 -6.35 -14.93 -18.73
C LEU A 293 -6.14 -16.37 -18.27
N ARG A 294 -6.51 -16.70 -17.02
CA ARG A 294 -6.46 -18.08 -16.49
C ARG A 294 -7.37 -19.01 -17.27
N LEU A 295 -8.60 -18.58 -17.56
CA LEU A 295 -9.59 -19.39 -18.27
C LEU A 295 -9.18 -19.61 -19.73
N LEU A 296 -8.73 -18.54 -20.41
CA LEU A 296 -8.22 -18.61 -21.78
C LEU A 296 -6.95 -19.48 -21.89
N GLY A 297 -6.13 -19.48 -20.84
CA GLY A 297 -4.93 -20.31 -20.72
C GLY A 297 -5.18 -21.74 -20.24
N SER A 298 -6.43 -22.11 -19.90
CA SER A 298 -6.75 -23.46 -19.42
C SER A 298 -6.46 -24.52 -20.48
N GLY A 299 -5.79 -25.61 -20.11
CA GLY A 299 -5.31 -26.60 -21.08
C GLY A 299 -4.24 -27.53 -20.50
N PRO A 300 -3.36 -28.14 -21.33
CA PRO A 300 -3.17 -27.87 -22.75
C PRO A 300 -4.15 -28.58 -23.69
N ARG A 301 -4.94 -29.56 -23.21
CA ARG A 301 -5.84 -30.38 -24.06
C ARG A 301 -7.31 -30.28 -23.69
N ALA A 302 -7.63 -30.21 -22.40
CA ALA A 302 -8.99 -30.29 -21.86
C ALA A 302 -9.53 -28.94 -21.35
N GLY A 303 -9.00 -27.83 -21.87
CA GLY A 303 -9.48 -26.47 -21.58
C GLY A 303 -9.63 -25.67 -22.86
N LEU A 304 -9.77 -24.35 -22.75
CA LEU A 304 -9.94 -23.46 -23.91
C LEU A 304 -8.67 -23.40 -24.77
N ALA A 305 -7.49 -23.32 -24.14
CA ALA A 305 -6.18 -23.25 -24.79
C ALA A 305 -6.09 -22.17 -25.89
N GLU A 306 -6.74 -21.03 -25.67
CA GLU A 306 -6.75 -19.90 -26.60
C GLU A 306 -5.50 -19.01 -26.45
N VAL A 307 -4.96 -18.94 -25.23
CA VAL A 307 -3.73 -18.22 -24.91
C VAL A 307 -2.74 -19.20 -24.29
N ARG A 308 -1.45 -19.03 -24.59
CA ARG A 308 -0.39 -19.76 -23.89
C ARG A 308 0.34 -18.79 -22.97
N LEU A 309 0.25 -19.06 -21.67
CA LEU A 309 1.01 -18.37 -20.63
C LEU A 309 2.42 -19.00 -20.58
N PRO A 310 3.48 -18.24 -20.22
CA PRO A 310 4.80 -18.82 -20.04
C PRO A 310 4.81 -19.76 -18.85
N ALA A 311 5.65 -20.79 -18.95
CA ALA A 311 6.00 -21.61 -17.81
C ALA A 311 7.18 -20.94 -17.09
N ASN A 312 6.97 -20.53 -15.84
CA ASN A 312 8.01 -19.90 -15.02
C ASN A 312 8.65 -20.90 -14.03
N GLU A 313 7.88 -21.91 -13.60
CA GLU A 313 8.35 -22.99 -12.73
C GLU A 313 7.86 -24.34 -13.27
N PRO A 314 8.59 -25.45 -13.02
CA PRO A 314 8.10 -26.79 -13.30
C PRO A 314 6.79 -27.04 -12.54
N GLY A 315 5.75 -27.50 -13.22
CA GLY A 315 4.57 -28.04 -12.55
C GLY A 315 4.90 -29.31 -11.75
N GLU A 316 3.93 -29.81 -10.98
CA GLU A 316 4.10 -30.96 -10.10
C GLU A 316 4.83 -32.14 -10.78
N LEU A 317 5.76 -32.74 -10.02
CA LEU A 317 6.83 -33.63 -10.49
C LEU A 317 6.38 -34.92 -11.22
N ASP A 318 5.09 -35.24 -11.26
CA ASP A 318 4.55 -36.45 -11.90
C ASP A 318 3.99 -36.24 -13.32
N HIS A 319 3.96 -35.00 -13.82
CA HIS A 319 3.34 -34.68 -15.12
C HIS A 319 4.25 -33.85 -16.02
N ALA A 320 5.05 -34.53 -16.84
CA ALA A 320 5.89 -33.91 -17.88
C ALA A 320 5.03 -33.08 -18.85
N GLY A 321 5.14 -31.75 -18.78
CA GLY A 321 4.50 -30.79 -19.69
C GLY A 321 3.46 -29.86 -19.07
N GLN A 322 3.14 -29.97 -17.78
CA GLN A 322 2.36 -28.97 -17.05
C GLN A 322 3.28 -27.87 -16.50
N GLY A 323 3.07 -26.62 -16.90
CA GLY A 323 3.59 -25.43 -16.22
C GLY A 323 2.42 -24.68 -15.60
N GLN A 324 2.54 -24.21 -14.35
CA GLN A 324 1.49 -23.43 -13.70
C GLN A 324 1.67 -21.93 -13.98
N PRO A 325 0.58 -21.18 -14.23
CA PRO A 325 0.64 -19.73 -14.36
C PRO A 325 0.57 -19.05 -12.97
N ASP A 326 1.62 -19.21 -12.16
CA ASP A 326 1.70 -18.67 -10.80
C ASP A 326 1.49 -17.14 -10.70
N PRO A 327 1.95 -16.31 -11.66
CA PRO A 327 1.70 -14.86 -11.61
C PRO A 327 0.21 -14.49 -11.68
N VAL A 328 -0.60 -15.28 -12.38
CA VAL A 328 -2.04 -15.05 -12.49
C VAL A 328 -2.75 -15.52 -11.22
N ARG A 329 -2.26 -16.60 -10.59
CA ARG A 329 -2.76 -17.09 -9.31
C ARG A 329 -2.50 -16.10 -8.18
N GLY A 330 -1.29 -15.54 -8.10
CA GLY A 330 -0.95 -14.49 -7.12
C GLY A 330 -1.80 -13.21 -7.27
N ALA A 331 -2.14 -12.81 -8.50
CA ALA A 331 -3.03 -11.68 -8.76
C ALA A 331 -4.49 -11.95 -8.31
N VAL A 332 -4.98 -13.19 -8.46
CA VAL A 332 -6.29 -13.62 -7.96
C VAL A 332 -6.30 -13.67 -6.43
N ASP A 333 -5.28 -14.26 -5.81
CA ASP A 333 -5.21 -14.37 -4.35
C ASP A 333 -5.04 -12.99 -3.66
N ALA A 334 -4.35 -12.04 -4.29
CA ALA A 334 -4.28 -10.64 -3.85
C ALA A 334 -5.59 -9.87 -4.03
N GLY A 335 -6.45 -10.26 -4.98
CA GLY A 335 -7.77 -9.67 -5.19
C GLY A 335 -8.89 -10.25 -4.32
N LEU A 336 -8.67 -11.40 -3.67
CA LEU A 336 -9.65 -12.12 -2.84
C LEU A 336 -9.81 -11.71 -1.36
N PRO A 337 -8.92 -10.94 -0.68
CA PRO A 337 -9.12 -10.64 0.74
C PRO A 337 -10.40 -9.83 1.03
N GLY A 338 -11.07 -9.26 0.01
CA GLY A 338 -12.22 -8.38 0.14
C GLY A 338 -13.58 -8.91 -0.30
N THR A 339 -13.71 -10.17 -0.75
CA THR A 339 -14.97 -10.66 -1.36
C THR A 339 -15.67 -11.81 -0.62
N GLY A 340 -15.11 -12.30 0.49
CA GLY A 340 -15.61 -13.48 1.23
C GLY A 340 -16.37 -13.25 2.55
N GLN A 341 -16.47 -12.03 3.09
CA GLN A 341 -17.26 -11.76 4.29
C GLN A 341 -18.71 -11.42 3.91
N ARG A 342 -19.60 -12.41 3.85
CA ARG A 342 -21.06 -12.18 3.81
C ARG A 342 -21.70 -12.54 5.15
N CYS A 343 -22.46 -11.58 5.67
CA CYS A 343 -23.63 -11.75 6.54
C CYS A 343 -23.46 -11.97 8.05
N SER A 344 -22.69 -11.12 8.72
CA SER A 344 -23.01 -10.58 10.05
C SER A 344 -22.22 -9.28 10.24
N HIS A 345 -22.73 -8.30 11.01
CA HIS A 345 -22.22 -6.92 11.18
C HIS A 345 -22.88 -5.84 10.30
N ARG A 346 -24.21 -5.68 10.48
CA ARG A 346 -24.79 -4.32 10.54
C ARG A 346 -24.59 -3.83 11.98
N PHE A 347 -24.18 -2.58 12.14
CA PHE A 347 -23.76 -1.88 13.39
C PHE A 347 -22.30 -2.01 13.83
N CYS A 348 -21.40 -1.46 13.01
CA CYS A 348 -20.27 -0.60 13.39
C CYS A 348 -19.66 -0.06 12.09
N CYS A 349 -19.28 1.21 12.02
CA CYS A 349 -18.57 1.75 10.86
C CYS A 349 -17.28 0.95 10.60
N GLN A 350 -17.11 0.55 9.34
CA GLN A 350 -16.13 -0.34 8.71
C GLN A 350 -14.68 -0.37 9.28
N PRO A 351 -14.05 -1.56 9.37
CA PRO A 351 -12.60 -1.67 9.50
C PRO A 351 -11.97 -2.45 8.34
N GLY A 352 -11.17 -1.74 7.56
CA GLY A 352 -10.02 -2.24 6.83
C GLY A 352 -8.97 -1.14 6.92
N ALA A 353 -8.59 -0.77 8.15
CA ALA A 353 -7.84 0.45 8.42
C ALA A 353 -7.04 0.34 9.71
N PHE A 354 -5.86 1.00 9.68
CA PHE A 354 -5.25 1.71 10.79
C PHE A 354 -6.24 1.98 11.92
N ALA A 355 -6.11 1.24 13.03
CA ALA A 355 -6.99 1.36 14.17
C ALA A 355 -6.64 2.63 14.93
N ALA A 356 -7.43 3.69 14.70
CA ALA A 356 -7.35 4.96 15.41
C ALA A 356 -8.69 5.41 16.00
N GLU A 357 -9.42 4.51 16.65
CA GLU A 357 -10.55 4.86 17.50
C GLU A 357 -10.69 3.88 18.66
N ARG A 358 -11.23 4.34 19.80
CA ARG A 358 -11.31 3.59 21.07
C ARG A 358 -11.98 2.23 20.87
N VAL A 359 -11.22 1.14 20.99
CA VAL A 359 -11.75 -0.22 21.08
C VAL A 359 -11.96 -0.58 22.54
N GLN A 360 -13.22 -0.70 22.96
CA GLN A 360 -13.59 -1.51 24.13
C GLN A 360 -13.58 -2.99 23.73
N ALA A 361 -13.08 -3.81 24.65
CA ALA A 361 -12.76 -5.23 24.57
C ALA A 361 -13.74 -6.14 23.81
N GLY A 362 -13.18 -7.19 23.17
CA GLY A 362 -13.91 -8.41 22.85
C GLY A 362 -13.35 -9.18 21.65
N ASP A 363 -12.61 -10.24 21.95
CA ASP A 363 -12.36 -11.44 21.14
C ASP A 363 -11.34 -11.47 19.99
N HIS A 364 -10.58 -12.57 20.00
CA HIS A 364 -9.44 -12.93 19.16
C HIS A 364 -9.77 -13.01 17.65
N PRO A 365 -8.88 -12.48 16.78
CA PRO A 365 -8.79 -12.95 15.40
C PRO A 365 -7.36 -13.29 14.91
N GLN A 366 -7.33 -14.24 13.97
CA GLN A 366 -6.16 -14.75 13.24
C GLN A 366 -5.64 -13.77 12.17
N PRO A 367 -4.36 -13.88 11.74
CA PRO A 367 -3.66 -12.83 10.99
C PRO A 367 -4.06 -12.75 9.51
N VAL A 368 -4.15 -11.51 9.01
CA VAL A 368 -4.26 -11.17 7.58
C VAL A 368 -2.87 -10.77 7.07
N ALA A 369 -2.29 -11.58 6.19
CA ALA A 369 -1.06 -11.25 5.48
C ALA A 369 -1.40 -10.61 4.13
N VAL A 370 -1.07 -9.32 3.95
CA VAL A 370 -1.02 -8.69 2.63
C VAL A 370 0.35 -9.01 2.04
N ASP A 371 0.37 -9.83 0.99
CA ASP A 371 1.59 -10.23 0.31
C ASP A 371 2.22 -9.02 -0.42
N ARG A 372 3.44 -8.67 0.01
CA ARG A 372 4.28 -7.60 -0.56
C ARG A 372 4.78 -7.93 -1.97
N THR A 373 4.53 -9.12 -2.51
CA THR A 373 4.99 -9.53 -3.85
C THR A 373 4.05 -9.14 -4.98
N ALA A 374 2.77 -8.79 -4.72
CA ALA A 374 1.79 -8.48 -5.76
C ALA A 374 2.23 -7.36 -6.73
N GLY A 375 3.01 -6.38 -6.25
CA GLY A 375 3.58 -5.31 -7.06
C GLY A 375 4.74 -5.72 -7.99
N ARG A 376 5.42 -6.84 -7.72
CA ARG A 376 6.56 -7.31 -8.55
C ARG A 376 6.13 -8.06 -9.81
N TRP A 377 4.88 -8.51 -9.89
CA TRP A 377 4.39 -9.36 -10.98
C TRP A 377 3.67 -8.60 -12.09
N LEU A 378 3.06 -7.46 -11.76
CA LEU A 378 2.40 -6.57 -12.73
C LEU A 378 3.29 -6.22 -13.95
N PRO A 379 4.60 -5.93 -13.78
CA PRO A 379 5.56 -5.69 -14.88
C PRO A 379 5.79 -6.89 -15.82
N GLN A 380 5.61 -8.12 -15.34
CA GLN A 380 6.03 -9.34 -16.06
C GLN A 380 4.92 -9.94 -16.94
N LEU A 381 3.67 -9.55 -16.69
CA LEU A 381 2.48 -10.01 -17.42
C LEU A 381 2.53 -9.74 -18.94
N PRO A 382 2.99 -8.58 -19.43
CA PRO A 382 3.08 -8.30 -20.87
C PRO A 382 4.13 -9.15 -21.61
N ALA A 383 5.32 -9.31 -21.01
CA ALA A 383 6.39 -10.14 -21.59
C ALA A 383 5.98 -11.61 -21.67
N ALA A 384 5.15 -12.04 -20.71
CA ALA A 384 4.62 -13.38 -20.61
C ALA A 384 3.63 -13.76 -21.74
N LEU A 385 2.81 -12.83 -22.23
CA LEU A 385 1.72 -13.13 -23.16
C LEU A 385 2.16 -13.24 -24.64
N CYS A 386 3.46 -13.23 -24.94
CA CYS A 386 3.97 -13.16 -26.31
C CYS A 386 3.92 -14.47 -27.13
N GLY A 387 3.50 -15.61 -26.54
CA GLY A 387 3.42 -16.90 -27.21
C GLY A 387 2.04 -17.28 -27.76
N GLY A 388 1.59 -16.71 -28.89
CA GLY A 388 0.27 -17.04 -29.45
C GLY A 388 0.23 -18.31 -30.32
N HIS A 389 -0.71 -19.23 -30.06
CA HIS A 389 -0.98 -20.39 -30.94
C HIS A 389 -2.03 -20.02 -32.00
N ARG A 390 -1.60 -19.73 -33.24
CA ARG A 390 -2.50 -19.30 -34.34
C ARG A 390 -3.52 -20.35 -34.82
N ALA A 391 -3.34 -21.62 -34.45
CA ALA A 391 -4.05 -22.75 -35.06
C ALA A 391 -5.48 -22.99 -34.50
N ARG A 392 -5.73 -22.78 -33.20
CA ARG A 392 -7.03 -23.09 -32.58
C ARG A 392 -8.06 -21.96 -32.64
N CYS A 393 -7.65 -20.69 -32.54
CA CYS A 393 -8.60 -19.57 -32.74
C CYS A 393 -9.29 -19.59 -34.11
N ARG A 394 -8.64 -20.15 -35.14
CA ARG A 394 -9.22 -20.34 -36.48
C ARG A 394 -10.17 -21.53 -36.59
N ALA A 395 -10.04 -22.53 -35.72
CA ALA A 395 -10.90 -23.72 -35.71
C ALA A 395 -12.28 -23.37 -35.13
N ASP A 396 -12.30 -22.63 -34.02
CA ASP A 396 -13.55 -22.21 -33.37
C ASP A 396 -14.28 -21.07 -34.14
N GLY A 397 -13.53 -20.30 -34.94
CA GLY A 397 -14.10 -19.26 -35.82
C GLY A 397 -14.77 -19.77 -37.09
N ARG A 398 -14.75 -21.08 -37.36
CA ARG A 398 -15.55 -21.69 -38.44
C ARG A 398 -16.87 -22.15 -37.84
N ALA A 399 -17.91 -21.34 -37.94
CA ALA A 399 -19.27 -21.88 -37.89
C ALA A 399 -19.51 -22.70 -39.17
N PRO A 400 -19.72 -24.03 -39.11
CA PRO A 400 -20.32 -24.73 -40.23
C PRO A 400 -21.83 -24.53 -40.13
N GLY A 401 -22.39 -23.82 -41.09
CA GLY A 401 -23.81 -24.00 -41.40
C GLY A 401 -24.06 -25.45 -41.79
N ALA A 402 -25.28 -25.91 -41.50
CA ALA A 402 -25.89 -27.20 -41.83
C ALA A 402 -25.54 -28.38 -40.92
N GLY A 403 -26.48 -28.66 -40.01
CA GLY A 403 -27.13 -29.95 -39.73
C GLY A 403 -26.32 -31.24 -39.70
N LEU A 404 -26.49 -31.98 -38.60
CA LEU A 404 -26.68 -33.44 -38.45
C LEU A 404 -26.43 -33.74 -36.96
N ASP A 405 -27.48 -33.74 -36.14
CA ASP A 405 -28.30 -34.89 -35.76
C ASP A 405 -27.56 -35.90 -34.87
N ALA A 406 -28.21 -36.20 -33.75
CA ALA A 406 -27.72 -37.04 -32.68
C ALA A 406 -27.72 -38.51 -33.12
N GLY A 407 -26.66 -39.24 -32.77
CA GLY A 407 -26.57 -40.67 -33.07
C GLY A 407 -25.47 -41.35 -32.28
N ASP A 408 -25.90 -42.18 -31.35
CA ASP A 408 -25.13 -43.04 -30.46
C ASP A 408 -24.06 -43.92 -31.16
N GLY A 409 -23.03 -44.32 -30.39
CA GLY A 409 -22.30 -45.57 -30.63
C GLY A 409 -20.78 -45.55 -30.40
N VAL A 410 -20.32 -45.72 -29.16
CA VAL A 410 -19.62 -46.95 -28.66
C VAL A 410 -18.79 -47.69 -29.75
N GLU A 411 -17.47 -47.95 -29.70
CA GLU A 411 -16.47 -48.18 -28.64
C GLU A 411 -15.02 -48.18 -29.25
N PRO A 412 -13.95 -48.36 -28.45
CA PRO A 412 -12.57 -47.93 -28.74
C PRO A 412 -11.64 -49.06 -29.25
N ALA A 413 -10.48 -48.68 -29.79
CA ALA A 413 -9.34 -49.59 -29.91
C ALA A 413 -7.98 -48.86 -29.86
N TYR A 414 -7.34 -49.01 -28.70
CA TYR A 414 -5.92 -49.33 -28.47
C TYR A 414 -4.77 -48.69 -29.30
N TRP A 415 -3.85 -48.06 -28.53
CA TRP A 415 -2.38 -47.90 -28.65
C TRP A 415 -1.73 -47.50 -29.99
N LEU A 416 -1.11 -46.31 -30.04
CA LEU A 416 0.30 -46.08 -29.65
C LEU A 416 0.57 -44.58 -29.43
#